data_AF-A0A4U9HEZ7-F1
#
_entry.id   AF-A0A4U9HEZ7-F1
#
_cell.length_a   1.000
_cell.length_b   1.000
_cell.length_c   1.000
_cell.angle_alpha   90.00
_cell.angle_beta   90.00
_cell.angle_gamma   90.00
#
_symmetry.space_group_name_H-M   'P 1'
#
loop_
_entity.id
_entity.type
_entity.pdbx_description
1 polymer ?
#
loop_
_entity_poly.entity_id
_entity_poly.type
_entity_poly.pdbx_seq_one_letter_code
_entity_poly.pdbx_strand_id
1 'polypeptide(L)'
;MNQAFTPYLQRWALTPDGKAFETHSSLLMPVRHQGAPAMLKIAREPEEKFGARLMCWWQGDGAAQVLACHGDALLLERAQGTQSLTQLVRAGDDERATAILCQVVARLHRPRAQPLRR
;
A
#
# COMPACT_ATOMS: atom_id res chain seq x y z
N MET A 1 -12.16 -17.04 -6.38
CA MET A 1 -11.47 -15.73 -6.37
C MET A 1 -12.49 -14.68 -6.78
N ASN A 2 -12.58 -13.55 -6.08
CA ASN A 2 -13.51 -12.47 -6.42
C ASN A 2 -13.22 -12.01 -7.88
N GLN A 3 -14.23 -11.98 -8.74
CA GLN A 3 -14.05 -11.67 -10.17
C GLN A 3 -13.53 -10.24 -10.41
N ALA A 4 -13.69 -9.34 -9.42
CA ALA A 4 -13.17 -7.97 -9.48
C ALA A 4 -11.65 -7.89 -9.67
N PHE A 5 -10.88 -8.93 -9.33
CA PHE A 5 -9.43 -8.95 -9.52
C PHE A 5 -9.01 -9.17 -10.97
N THR A 6 -9.80 -9.91 -11.76
CA THR A 6 -9.40 -10.38 -13.10
C THR A 6 -8.93 -9.27 -14.04
N PRO A 7 -9.64 -8.13 -14.17
CA PRO A 7 -9.22 -7.06 -15.09
C PRO A 7 -7.84 -6.49 -14.73
N TYR A 8 -7.52 -6.37 -13.44
CA TYR A 8 -6.26 -5.82 -12.96
C TYR A 8 -5.12 -6.83 -13.04
N LEU A 9 -5.41 -8.11 -12.75
CA LEU A 9 -4.44 -9.19 -12.94
C LEU A 9 -4.00 -9.28 -14.41
N GLN A 10 -4.94 -9.19 -15.34
CA GLN A 10 -4.65 -9.21 -16.77
C GLN A 10 -3.92 -7.94 -17.21
N ARG A 11 -4.41 -6.76 -16.81
CA ARG A 11 -3.83 -5.47 -17.20
C ARG A 11 -2.35 -5.33 -16.84
N TRP A 12 -1.95 -5.83 -15.68
CA TRP A 12 -0.59 -5.71 -15.17
C TRP A 12 0.19 -7.03 -15.23
N ALA A 13 -0.34 -8.04 -15.94
CA ALA A 13 0.27 -9.37 -16.05
C ALA A 13 0.70 -9.97 -14.70
N LEU A 14 -0.17 -9.85 -13.69
CA LEU A 14 0.11 -10.26 -12.32
C LEU A 14 -0.16 -11.74 -12.11
N THR A 15 0.70 -12.39 -11.32
CA THR A 15 0.47 -13.75 -10.84
C THR A 15 0.03 -13.72 -9.38
N PRO A 16 -1.06 -14.40 -8.99
CA PRO A 16 -1.43 -14.52 -7.58
C PRO A 16 -0.29 -15.15 -6.74
N ASP A 17 -0.02 -14.59 -5.57
CA ASP A 17 1.09 -14.98 -4.68
C ASP A 17 0.62 -15.16 -3.23
N GLY A 18 -0.65 -15.54 -3.07
CA GLY A 18 -1.30 -15.72 -1.78
C GLY A 18 -2.82 -15.66 -1.87
N LYS A 19 -3.47 -15.93 -0.73
CA LYS A 19 -4.94 -15.88 -0.63
C LYS A 19 -5.41 -14.42 -0.65
N ALA A 20 -6.36 -14.12 -1.51
CA ALA A 20 -7.08 -12.85 -1.47
C ALA A 20 -7.95 -12.73 -0.23
N PHE A 21 -8.09 -11.52 0.29
CA PHE A 21 -8.91 -11.22 1.45
C PHE A 21 -9.57 -9.85 1.29
N GLU A 22 -10.63 -9.63 2.04
CA GLU A 22 -11.41 -8.40 1.99
C GLU A 22 -11.32 -7.69 3.34
N THR A 23 -11.22 -6.37 3.31
CA THR A 23 -11.44 -5.52 4.49
C THR A 23 -12.85 -4.94 4.42
N HIS A 24 -13.20 -4.02 5.31
CA HIS A 24 -14.44 -3.27 5.18
C HIS A 24 -14.49 -2.47 3.87
N SER A 25 -13.38 -1.81 3.50
CA SER A 25 -13.33 -0.82 2.42
C SER A 25 -12.65 -1.28 1.12
N SER A 26 -11.99 -2.45 1.10
CA SER A 26 -11.14 -2.86 -0.02
C SER A 26 -11.07 -4.37 -0.24
N LEU A 27 -10.71 -4.76 -1.47
CA LEU A 27 -10.24 -6.09 -1.81
C LEU A 27 -8.71 -6.09 -1.88
N LEU A 28 -8.06 -7.06 -1.26
CA LEU A 28 -6.61 -7.18 -1.19
C LEU A 28 -6.13 -8.55 -1.68
N MET A 29 -5.06 -8.57 -2.47
CA MET A 29 -4.45 -9.81 -2.93
C MET A 29 -2.92 -9.67 -3.01
N PRO A 30 -2.17 -10.56 -2.34
CA PRO A 30 -0.74 -10.69 -2.59
C PRO A 30 -0.52 -11.22 -4.01
N VAL A 31 0.36 -10.56 -4.78
CA VAL A 31 0.64 -10.89 -6.18
C VAL A 31 2.14 -10.80 -6.47
N ARG A 32 2.58 -11.33 -7.60
CA ARG A 32 3.88 -11.07 -8.23
C ARG A 32 3.67 -10.12 -9.41
N HIS A 33 4.50 -9.09 -9.50
CA HIS A 33 4.60 -8.19 -10.64
C HIS A 33 6.03 -8.25 -11.16
N GLN A 34 6.22 -8.74 -12.40
CA GLN A 34 7.56 -8.92 -12.98
C GLN A 34 8.51 -9.74 -12.07
N GLY A 35 7.97 -10.77 -11.40
CA GLY A 35 8.71 -11.62 -10.46
C GLY A 35 8.87 -11.04 -9.04
N ALA A 36 8.64 -9.73 -8.85
CA ALA A 36 8.75 -9.08 -7.54
C ALA A 36 7.44 -9.18 -6.73
N PRO A 37 7.51 -9.41 -5.41
CA PRO A 37 6.37 -9.33 -4.50
C PRO A 37 5.66 -7.97 -4.52
N ALA A 38 4.34 -7.99 -4.71
CA ALA A 38 3.48 -6.82 -4.71
C ALA A 38 2.15 -7.11 -4.01
N MET A 39 1.40 -6.04 -3.72
CA MET A 39 0.06 -6.11 -3.15
C MET A 39 -0.91 -5.37 -4.07
N LEU A 40 -1.91 -6.09 -4.57
CA LEU A 40 -3.02 -5.51 -5.31
C LEU A 40 -4.11 -5.08 -4.32
N LYS A 41 -4.43 -3.78 -4.31
CA LYS A 41 -5.54 -3.19 -3.54
C LYS A 41 -6.58 -2.61 -4.48
N ILE A 42 -7.83 -3.02 -4.34
CA ILE A 42 -8.98 -2.47 -5.07
C ILE A 42 -9.91 -1.80 -4.06
N ALA A 43 -10.07 -0.49 -4.15
CA ALA A 43 -10.96 0.28 -3.31
C ALA A 43 -12.44 0.01 -3.68
N ARG A 44 -13.31 -0.12 -2.68
CA ARG A 44 -14.77 -0.24 -2.88
C ARG A 44 -15.52 1.04 -2.52
N GLU A 45 -14.96 1.84 -1.62
CA GLU A 45 -15.57 3.08 -1.15
C GLU A 45 -14.99 4.32 -1.83
N PRO A 46 -15.78 5.37 -2.11
CA PRO A 46 -15.30 6.61 -2.72
C PRO A 46 -14.16 7.29 -1.94
N GLU A 47 -14.18 7.21 -0.61
CA GLU A 47 -13.17 7.83 0.26
C GLU A 47 -11.78 7.20 0.06
N GLU A 48 -11.72 5.89 -0.17
CA GLU A 48 -10.49 5.16 -0.47
C GLU A 48 -9.88 5.53 -1.85
N LYS A 49 -10.70 6.06 -2.78
CA LYS A 49 -10.20 6.57 -4.08
C LYS A 49 -9.37 7.84 -3.90
N PHE A 50 -9.64 8.65 -2.87
CA PHE A 50 -8.76 9.77 -2.50
C PHE A 50 -7.44 9.25 -1.93
N GLY A 51 -7.49 8.21 -1.11
CA GLY A 51 -6.29 7.52 -0.61
C GLY A 51 -5.35 7.09 -1.73
N ALA A 52 -5.87 6.58 -2.84
CA ALA A 52 -5.05 6.19 -3.99
C ALA A 52 -4.28 7.35 -4.63
N ARG A 53 -4.93 8.51 -4.79
CA ARG A 53 -4.28 9.74 -5.29
C ARG A 53 -3.18 10.21 -4.34
N LEU A 54 -3.44 10.13 -3.03
CA LEU A 54 -2.46 10.53 -2.01
C LEU A 54 -1.23 9.60 -2.02
N MET A 55 -1.43 8.29 -2.14
CA MET A 55 -0.33 7.33 -2.30
C MET A 55 0.52 7.60 -3.55
N CYS A 56 -0.12 7.89 -4.69
CA CYS A 56 0.58 8.29 -5.91
C CYS A 56 1.34 9.61 -5.76
N TRP A 57 0.86 10.53 -4.91
CA TRP A 57 1.52 11.80 -4.64
C TRP A 57 2.71 11.65 -3.68
N TRP A 58 2.61 10.77 -2.69
CA TRP A 58 3.73 10.44 -1.81
C TRP A 58 4.88 9.73 -2.53
N GLN A 59 4.60 8.96 -3.60
CA GLN A 59 5.64 8.32 -4.43
C GLN A 59 6.67 7.51 -3.63
N GLY A 60 6.22 6.78 -2.60
CA GLY A 60 7.11 5.99 -1.74
C GLY A 60 7.81 6.78 -0.61
N ASP A 61 7.62 8.10 -0.52
CA ASP A 61 8.23 8.91 0.54
C ASP A 61 7.41 8.84 1.84
N GLY A 62 7.81 7.91 2.71
CA GLY A 62 7.12 7.63 3.98
C GLY A 62 5.88 6.75 3.84
N ALA A 63 5.55 6.35 2.61
CA ALA A 63 4.44 5.44 2.28
C ALA A 63 4.94 4.30 1.39
N ALA A 64 4.15 3.24 1.22
CA ALA A 64 4.47 2.20 0.26
C ALA A 64 4.54 2.76 -1.18
N GLN A 65 5.55 2.35 -1.94
CA GLN A 65 5.69 2.68 -3.35
C GLN A 65 4.49 2.18 -4.16
N VAL A 66 3.92 3.07 -4.97
CA VAL A 66 2.95 2.72 -6.00
C VAL A 66 3.69 2.26 -7.25
N LEU A 67 3.45 1.02 -7.67
CA LEU A 67 4.02 0.41 -8.87
C LEU A 67 3.13 0.65 -10.09
N ALA A 68 1.81 0.67 -9.89
CA ALA A 68 0.83 1.00 -10.92
C ALA A 68 -0.50 1.47 -10.30
N CYS A 69 -1.27 2.26 -11.05
CA CYS A 69 -2.60 2.74 -10.66
C CYS A 69 -3.54 2.73 -11.87
N HIS A 70 -4.76 2.21 -11.71
CA HIS A 70 -5.78 2.25 -12.75
C HIS A 70 -7.19 2.11 -12.14
N GLY A 71 -8.08 3.04 -12.48
CA GLY A 71 -9.44 3.04 -11.92
C GLY A 71 -9.42 3.05 -10.40
N ASP A 72 -10.02 2.03 -9.80
CA ASP A 72 -10.11 1.89 -8.34
C ASP A 72 -8.98 1.04 -7.75
N ALA A 73 -8.00 0.61 -8.56
CA ALA A 73 -6.92 -0.27 -8.13
C ALA A 73 -5.56 0.43 -8.02
N LEU A 74 -4.83 0.05 -6.96
CA LEU A 74 -3.41 0.30 -6.79
C LEU A 74 -2.65 -1.02 -6.75
N LEU A 75 -1.50 -1.04 -7.43
CA LEU A 75 -0.47 -2.03 -7.23
C LEU A 75 0.63 -1.39 -6.38
N LEU A 76 0.86 -1.95 -5.20
CA LEU A 76 1.81 -1.44 -4.22
C LEU A 76 2.99 -2.42 -4.08
N GLU A 77 4.15 -1.90 -3.70
CA GLU A 77 5.18 -2.78 -3.13
C GLU A 77 4.61 -3.55 -1.93
N ARG A 78 5.04 -4.80 -1.74
CA ARG A 78 4.61 -5.59 -0.59
C ARG A 78 5.60 -5.44 0.54
N ALA A 79 5.13 -4.99 1.71
CA ALA A 79 5.93 -4.95 2.92
C ALA A 79 6.34 -6.37 3.34
N GLN A 80 7.62 -6.68 3.23
CA GLN A 80 8.23 -7.96 3.65
C GLN A 80 9.40 -7.75 4.62
N GLY A 81 9.53 -6.54 5.15
CA GLY A 81 10.53 -6.25 6.18
C GLY A 81 10.32 -7.09 7.43
N THR A 82 11.40 -7.43 8.10
CA THR A 82 11.40 -8.21 9.34
C THR A 82 11.11 -7.37 10.58
N GLN A 83 11.12 -6.03 10.44
CA GLN A 83 10.91 -5.11 11.54
C GLN A 83 9.42 -4.77 11.68
N SER A 84 8.79 -5.28 12.74
CA SER A 84 7.42 -4.93 13.12
C SER A 84 7.42 -3.99 14.33
N LEU A 85 6.77 -2.83 14.20
CA LEU A 85 6.58 -1.91 15.33
C LEU A 85 5.85 -2.58 16.50
N THR A 86 4.88 -3.44 16.21
CA THR A 86 4.14 -4.19 17.25
C THR A 86 5.04 -5.19 17.97
N GLN A 87 6.01 -5.80 17.27
CA GLN A 87 6.98 -6.70 17.91
C GLN A 87 7.98 -5.92 18.78
N LEU A 88 8.43 -4.74 18.34
CA LEU A 88 9.27 -3.86 19.17
C LEU A 88 8.57 -3.51 20.48
N VAL A 89 7.30 -3.09 20.39
CA VAL A 89 6.48 -2.78 21.56
C VAL A 89 6.35 -3.98 22.50
N ARG A 90 6.03 -5.16 21.94
CA ARG A 90 5.93 -6.40 22.74
C ARG A 90 7.25 -6.82 23.40
N ALA A 91 8.38 -6.42 22.83
CA ALA A 91 9.71 -6.65 23.39
C ALA A 91 10.15 -5.59 24.41
N GLY A 92 9.31 -4.58 24.69
CA GLY A 92 9.59 -3.50 25.64
C GLY A 92 10.31 -2.28 25.03
N ASP A 93 10.44 -2.22 23.71
CA ASP A 93 11.14 -1.14 22.99
C ASP A 93 10.15 -0.11 22.41
N ASP A 94 9.27 0.40 23.27
CA ASP A 94 8.18 1.34 22.93
C ASP A 94 8.71 2.69 22.44
N GLU A 95 9.80 3.17 23.05
CA GLU A 95 10.44 4.42 22.68
C GLU A 95 10.93 4.39 21.23
N ARG A 96 11.59 3.31 20.83
CA ARG A 96 12.06 3.14 19.45
C ARG A 96 10.90 2.99 18.48
N ALA A 97 9.87 2.21 18.82
CA ALA A 97 8.69 2.07 17.97
C ALA A 97 8.01 3.43 17.72
N THR A 98 7.89 4.23 18.79
CA THR A 98 7.34 5.59 18.74
C THR A 98 8.23 6.51 17.90
N ALA A 99 9.55 6.46 18.08
CA ALA A 99 10.48 7.26 17.30
C ALA A 99 10.38 6.96 15.80
N ILE A 100 10.28 5.68 15.40
CA ILE A 100 10.09 5.30 13.99
C ILE A 100 8.75 5.85 13.47
N LEU A 101 7.66 5.70 14.24
CA LEU A 101 6.35 6.23 13.86
C LEU A 101 6.39 7.75 13.64
N CYS A 102 6.98 8.51 14.57
CA CYS A 102 7.12 9.96 14.46
C CYS A 102 7.97 10.37 13.25
N GLN A 103 9.05 9.65 12.94
CA GLN A 103 9.86 9.90 11.75
C GLN A 103 9.06 9.69 10.47
N VAL A 104 8.24 8.64 10.38
CA VAL A 104 7.37 8.40 9.23
C VAL A 104 6.30 9.49 9.10
N VAL A 105 5.63 9.86 10.20
CA VAL A 105 4.64 10.95 10.19
C VAL A 105 5.25 12.27 9.72
N ALA A 106 6.46 12.60 10.19
CA ALA A 106 7.17 13.80 9.76
C ALA A 106 7.48 13.79 8.25
N ARG A 107 7.83 12.63 7.68
CA ARG A 107 8.03 12.48 6.23
C ARG A 107 6.71 12.65 5.47
N LEU A 108 5.64 11.99 5.92
CA LEU A 108 4.33 12.06 5.27
C LEU A 108 3.80 13.50 5.20
N HIS A 109 4.02 14.30 6.26
CA HIS A 109 3.57 15.69 6.37
C HIS A 109 4.54 16.74 5.82
N ARG A 110 5.72 16.35 5.30
CA ARG A 110 6.68 17.32 4.75
C ARG A 110 6.06 18.06 3.55
N PRO A 111 6.29 19.38 3.42
CA PRO A 111 5.94 20.10 2.20
C PRO A 111 6.56 19.46 0.95
N ARG A 112 5.79 19.41 -0.13
CA ARG A 112 6.25 18.92 -1.44
C ARG A 112 5.99 19.98 -2.50
N ALA A 113 6.91 20.11 -3.45
CA ALA A 113 6.87 21.15 -4.47
C ALA A 113 5.66 21.01 -5.41
N GLN A 114 5.20 19.79 -5.64
CA GLN A 114 4.02 19.53 -6.47
C GLN A 114 2.80 19.39 -5.57
N PRO A 115 1.69 20.11 -5.80
CA PRO A 115 0.46 19.90 -5.06
C PRO A 115 -0.16 18.55 -5.43
N LEU A 116 -1.02 18.03 -4.54
CA LEU A 116 -1.88 16.89 -4.87
C LEU A 116 -2.78 17.29 -6.04
N ARG A 117 -2.66 16.59 -7.17
CA ARG A 117 -3.53 16.84 -8.33
C ARG A 117 -4.95 16.40 -7.97
N ARG A 118 -5.92 17.31 -8.17
CA ARG A 118 -7.35 17.06 -7.93
C ARG A 118 -7.90 16.04 -8.92
#